data_AF-A0A3B9D3W0-F1
#
_entry.id   AF-A0A3B9D3W0-F1
#
_cell.length_a   1.000
_cell.length_b   1.000
_cell.length_c   1.000
_cell.angle_alpha   90.00
_cell.angle_beta   90.00
_cell.angle_gamma   90.00
#
_symmetry.space_group_name_H-M   'P 1'
#
loop_
_entity.id
_entity.type
_entity.pdbx_description
1 polymer ?
#
loop_
_entity_poly.entity_id
_entity_poly.type
_entity_poly.pdbx_seq_one_letter_code
_entity_poly.pdbx_strand_id
1 'polypeptide(L)'
;MKKMRKALLALLLSITVAGTSAVPVMAAGTNTSVPTVPAQEADSSKADKLFTAVKGDYVQLFKDVLFDVRYDKYWNDDAAAVVGAGAAKEAVKTLKASVGSSTYGDKADPNAFYCGFINDVKEVSFQDGGKVEFTTTDSKKVSHTYKFLKKDALSGVMEGYVFQSTDKNEDEFKYVFLCPDTPATTYHIEFRYGSDLTELLKLNTGKYANWVGSGMLKSALTEKNEAMIQNCIALFCTENLAGMKTTETVAQQSALAGVWDADLTAYANNAQYKNSKMYCELKADGTGVTYFDQNGTGNYAENAFTFFAYDNDGNEATNSGVYISTGSDEITTAGKYTIAKKGDSTILTFDTLDGQSISYIKRDTKVAVVSEKTTLYVKGKTNVLANVVSGSGITTYTSSNAKVAKVDATGKVTALKKGTAVITATNNGVSGQVKITVKNPTLNKKTVTLKKGKTAKLTVKGSIGKVTYKSSNTKIATVSSKGVIKAKKAGKVTITVKSNGIALKCKVTVKK
;
A
#
# COMPACT_ATOMS: atom_id res chain seq x y z
N MET A 1 16.12 18.13 -1.70
CA MET A 1 15.74 19.20 -0.76
C MET A 1 14.33 19.77 -1.00
N LYS A 2 14.01 20.56 -2.04
CA LYS A 2 12.61 21.04 -2.29
C LYS A 2 11.55 19.93 -2.50
N LYS A 3 11.94 18.78 -3.06
CA LYS A 3 11.07 17.58 -3.18
C LYS A 3 10.85 16.84 -1.86
N MET A 4 11.84 16.83 -0.94
CA MET A 4 11.69 16.25 0.41
C MET A 4 10.76 17.10 1.28
N ARG A 5 10.83 18.45 1.19
CA ARG A 5 9.87 19.34 1.85
C ARG A 5 8.41 19.04 1.46
N LYS A 6 8.13 18.70 0.19
CA LYS A 6 6.78 18.33 -0.25
C LYS A 6 6.34 16.94 0.23
N ALA A 7 7.25 15.99 0.40
CA ALA A 7 6.91 14.66 0.92
C ALA A 7 6.66 14.69 2.44
N LEU A 8 7.50 15.42 3.20
CA LEU A 8 7.34 15.59 4.65
C LEU A 8 6.09 16.41 5.01
N LEU A 9 5.80 17.51 4.30
CA LEU A 9 4.56 18.28 4.52
C LEU A 9 3.31 17.58 3.97
N ALA A 10 3.41 16.72 2.94
CA ALA A 10 2.24 16.04 2.36
C ALA A 10 1.80 14.81 3.15
N LEU A 11 2.71 14.15 3.89
CA LEU A 11 2.36 13.05 4.78
C LEU A 11 1.51 13.52 5.98
N LEU A 12 1.72 14.77 6.42
CA LEU A 12 0.97 15.44 7.48
C LEU A 12 -0.42 15.96 7.05
N LEU A 13 -0.75 15.96 5.75
CA LEU A 13 -2.09 16.35 5.25
C LEU A 13 -3.03 15.16 5.02
N SER A 14 -2.57 13.91 5.18
CA SER A 14 -3.40 12.70 4.96
C SER A 14 -4.10 12.15 6.20
N ILE A 15 -3.90 12.73 7.39
CA ILE A 15 -4.71 12.40 8.58
C ILE A 15 -5.88 13.40 8.65
N THR A 16 -6.75 13.36 7.65
CA THR A 16 -8.10 13.94 7.75
C THR A 16 -9.09 12.80 7.73
N VAL A 17 -9.66 12.55 8.90
CA VAL A 17 -10.93 11.87 9.19
C VAL A 17 -11.74 11.49 7.94
N ALA A 18 -11.67 10.22 7.56
CA ALA A 18 -12.68 9.60 6.71
C ALA A 18 -13.94 9.40 7.56
N GLY A 19 -14.85 10.36 7.50
CA GLY A 19 -16.13 10.30 8.20
C GLY A 19 -17.17 11.13 7.49
N THR A 20 -17.72 10.61 6.38
CA THR A 20 -19.14 10.76 6.00
C THR A 20 -19.36 10.04 4.66
N SER A 21 -19.66 8.74 4.72
CA SER A 21 -20.39 8.09 3.65
C SER A 21 -21.87 8.47 3.78
N ALA A 22 -22.42 8.99 2.68
CA ALA A 22 -23.84 9.24 2.53
C ALA A 22 -24.63 7.94 2.70
N VAL A 23 -25.60 7.94 3.61
CA VAL A 23 -26.58 6.86 3.75
C VAL A 23 -27.73 7.13 2.76
N PRO A 24 -28.14 6.15 1.94
CA PRO A 24 -29.32 6.30 1.12
C PRO A 24 -30.59 6.17 1.97
N VAL A 25 -31.55 7.02 1.65
CA VAL A 25 -32.92 7.04 2.18
C VAL A 25 -33.62 5.72 1.89
N MET A 26 -34.09 5.03 2.94
CA MET A 26 -35.21 4.06 2.88
C MET A 26 -36.04 4.20 4.16
N ALA A 27 -37.35 4.05 4.00
CA ALA A 27 -38.40 4.62 4.85
C ALA A 27 -38.76 3.82 6.12
N ALA A 28 -39.24 4.59 7.11
CA ALA A 28 -40.25 4.34 8.13
C ALA A 28 -40.31 2.97 8.84
N GLY A 29 -39.88 2.98 10.11
CA GLY A 29 -40.35 2.08 11.17
C GLY A 29 -40.28 2.80 12.50
N THR A 30 -41.44 3.11 13.09
CA THR A 30 -41.56 3.80 14.38
C THR A 30 -41.14 2.86 15.51
N ASN A 31 -39.98 3.10 16.11
CA ASN A 31 -39.62 2.58 17.43
C ASN A 31 -38.93 3.70 18.21
N THR A 32 -39.64 4.24 19.20
CA THR A 32 -39.15 5.22 20.16
C THR A 32 -38.30 4.55 21.22
N SER A 33 -37.02 4.41 20.95
CA SER A 33 -35.98 4.35 21.99
C SER A 33 -34.75 5.09 21.46
N VAL A 34 -34.57 6.32 21.94
CA VAL A 34 -33.38 7.12 21.66
C VAL A 34 -32.19 6.39 22.29
N PRO A 35 -31.17 5.95 21.53
CA PRO A 35 -29.95 5.42 22.11
C PRO A 35 -29.25 6.58 22.83
N THR A 36 -29.02 6.43 24.13
CA THR A 36 -28.16 7.34 24.88
C THR A 36 -26.73 7.22 24.33
N VAL A 37 -26.30 8.25 23.60
CA VAL A 37 -24.89 8.44 23.23
C VAL A 37 -24.08 8.48 24.54
N PRO A 38 -23.02 7.67 24.71
CA PRO A 38 -22.16 7.75 25.88
C PRO A 38 -21.63 9.19 26.01
N ALA A 39 -21.71 9.78 27.20
CA ALA A 39 -21.18 11.12 27.44
C ALA A 39 -19.68 11.13 27.10
N GLN A 40 -19.28 12.02 26.20
CA GLN A 40 -17.88 12.16 25.76
C GLN A 40 -17.03 12.61 26.95
N GLU A 41 -15.93 11.90 27.24
CA GLU A 41 -15.01 12.25 28.32
C GLU A 41 -14.48 13.69 28.15
N ALA A 42 -14.53 14.48 29.24
CA ALA A 42 -14.06 15.86 29.25
C ALA A 42 -12.54 15.97 29.01
N ASP A 43 -12.11 17.02 28.30
CA ASP A 43 -10.70 17.22 27.96
C ASP A 43 -9.79 17.34 29.17
N SER A 44 -10.28 17.91 30.28
CA SER A 44 -9.53 17.96 31.54
C SER A 44 -9.22 16.56 32.10
N SER A 45 -10.17 15.64 32.03
CA SER A 45 -9.99 14.25 32.47
C SER A 45 -8.96 13.53 31.59
N LYS A 46 -9.00 13.74 30.27
CA LYS A 46 -8.02 13.18 29.34
C LYS A 46 -6.62 13.74 29.58
N ALA A 47 -6.52 15.05 29.80
CA ALA A 47 -5.27 15.72 30.12
C ALA A 47 -4.64 15.20 31.42
N ASP A 48 -5.43 15.02 32.47
CA ASP A 48 -4.95 14.48 33.76
C ASP A 48 -4.48 13.02 33.64
N LYS A 49 -5.21 12.19 32.86
CA LYS A 49 -4.79 10.82 32.53
C LYS A 49 -3.47 10.81 31.76
N LEU A 50 -3.34 11.67 30.75
CA LEU A 50 -2.10 11.82 29.97
C LEU A 50 -0.93 12.23 30.87
N PHE A 51 -1.11 13.27 31.68
CA PHE A 51 -0.08 13.76 32.59
C PHE A 51 0.39 12.66 33.56
N THR A 52 -0.55 11.86 34.06
CA THR A 52 -0.24 10.71 34.92
C THR A 52 0.51 9.61 34.17
N ALA A 53 0.12 9.35 32.92
CA ALA A 53 0.73 8.31 32.08
C ALA A 53 2.18 8.63 31.69
N VAL A 54 2.52 9.92 31.54
CA VAL A 54 3.89 10.35 31.18
C VAL A 54 4.84 10.45 32.38
N LYS A 55 4.45 10.02 33.58
CA LYS A 55 5.32 10.06 34.77
C LYS A 55 6.69 9.40 34.52
N GLY A 56 7.75 10.08 34.93
CA GLY A 56 9.12 9.57 34.91
C GLY A 56 10.15 10.60 34.46
N ASP A 57 11.41 10.15 34.39
CA ASP A 57 12.56 10.99 34.03
C ASP A 57 12.93 10.79 32.56
N TYR A 58 12.98 11.89 31.80
CA TYR A 58 13.22 11.85 30.35
C TYR A 58 14.51 12.55 29.98
N VAL A 59 15.26 11.93 29.07
CA VAL A 59 16.40 12.51 28.36
C VAL A 59 16.03 12.79 26.89
N GLN A 60 16.84 13.54 26.15
CA GLN A 60 16.48 13.88 24.76
C GLN A 60 16.47 12.64 23.86
N LEU A 61 15.38 12.44 23.13
CA LEU A 61 15.19 11.27 22.26
C LEU A 61 16.30 11.15 21.22
N PHE A 62 16.48 12.15 20.35
CA PHE A 62 17.40 12.02 19.22
C PHE A 62 18.86 12.11 19.66
N LYS A 63 19.25 13.25 20.23
CA LYS A 63 20.66 13.54 20.53
C LYS A 63 21.27 12.58 21.55
N ASP A 64 20.55 12.30 22.63
CA ASP A 64 21.11 11.55 23.77
C ASP A 64 20.81 10.05 23.69
N VAL A 65 19.84 9.62 22.86
CA VAL A 65 19.48 8.20 22.72
C VAL A 65 19.66 7.71 21.28
N LEU A 66 18.83 8.14 20.32
CA LEU A 66 18.81 7.53 18.99
C LEU A 66 20.09 7.78 18.17
N PHE A 67 20.85 8.84 18.46
CA PHE A 67 22.10 9.16 17.77
C PHE A 67 23.34 8.50 18.40
N ASP A 68 23.18 7.76 19.49
CA ASP A 68 24.25 6.97 20.07
C ASP A 68 24.82 5.99 19.02
N VAL A 69 26.14 5.93 18.92
CA VAL A 69 26.88 5.12 17.94
C VAL A 69 26.57 3.63 18.07
N ARG A 70 26.12 3.18 19.26
CA ARG A 70 25.64 1.79 19.48
C ARG A 70 24.50 1.41 18.53
N TYR A 71 23.70 2.38 18.09
CA TYR A 71 22.54 2.14 17.22
C TYR A 71 22.80 2.47 15.75
N ASP A 72 24.02 2.85 15.36
CA ASP A 72 24.35 3.17 13.95
C ASP A 72 24.09 1.99 13.02
N LYS A 73 24.25 0.75 13.51
CA LYS A 73 23.91 -0.44 12.73
C LYS A 73 22.42 -0.45 12.37
N TYR A 74 21.53 -0.19 13.34
CA TYR A 74 20.09 -0.19 13.12
C TYR A 74 19.67 0.91 12.15
N TRP A 75 20.19 2.13 12.31
CA TRP A 75 19.95 3.21 11.35
C TRP A 75 20.31 2.82 9.91
N ASN A 76 21.49 2.25 9.72
CA ASN A 76 21.93 1.84 8.39
C ASN A 76 21.07 0.71 7.84
N ASP A 77 20.77 -0.29 8.66
CA ASP A 77 19.99 -1.45 8.24
C ASP A 77 18.56 -1.05 7.84
N ASP A 78 17.89 -0.27 8.69
CA ASP A 78 16.49 0.11 8.48
C ASP A 78 16.35 1.12 7.33
N ALA A 79 17.33 2.01 7.14
CA ALA A 79 17.37 2.89 5.97
C ALA A 79 17.62 2.10 4.68
N ALA A 80 18.59 1.18 4.71
CA ALA A 80 18.93 0.34 3.57
C ALA A 80 17.76 -0.54 3.12
N ALA A 81 16.93 -1.00 4.06
CA ALA A 81 15.70 -1.70 3.77
C ALA A 81 14.82 -0.89 2.78
N VAL A 82 14.77 0.44 2.93
CA VAL A 82 13.91 1.32 2.13
C VAL A 82 14.59 1.79 0.84
N VAL A 83 15.82 2.31 0.96
CA VAL A 83 16.54 2.98 -0.14
C VAL A 83 17.63 2.12 -0.79
N GLY A 84 17.84 0.90 -0.31
CA GLY A 84 18.92 -0.01 -0.71
C GLY A 84 20.24 0.27 0.01
N ALA A 85 21.05 -0.77 0.20
CA ALA A 85 22.32 -0.70 0.93
C ALA A 85 23.28 0.37 0.39
N GLY A 86 23.30 0.58 -0.94
CA GLY A 86 24.16 1.57 -1.59
C GLY A 86 23.84 3.04 -1.26
N ALA A 87 22.59 3.35 -0.88
CA ALA A 87 22.15 4.71 -0.57
C ALA A 87 21.94 4.95 0.95
N ALA A 88 21.96 3.90 1.75
CA ALA A 88 21.59 3.92 3.16
C ALA A 88 22.39 4.92 4.01
N LYS A 89 23.72 4.90 3.90
CA LYS A 89 24.59 5.78 4.71
C LYS A 89 24.31 7.26 4.50
N GLU A 90 24.10 7.68 3.25
CA GLU A 90 23.81 9.08 2.93
C GLU A 90 22.37 9.45 3.33
N ALA A 91 21.42 8.51 3.21
CA ALA A 91 20.07 8.68 3.71
C ALA A 91 20.06 8.88 5.24
N VAL A 92 20.74 8.02 5.99
CA VAL A 92 20.89 8.14 7.46
C VAL A 92 21.50 9.48 7.85
N LYS A 93 22.58 9.89 7.18
CA LYS A 93 23.21 11.20 7.42
C LYS A 93 22.23 12.35 7.20
N THR A 94 21.44 12.29 6.13
CA THR A 94 20.42 13.30 5.82
C THR A 94 19.30 13.29 6.87
N LEU A 95 18.83 12.12 7.29
CA LEU A 95 17.81 11.96 8.33
C LEU A 95 18.29 12.52 9.68
N LYS A 96 19.46 12.10 10.17
CA LYS A 96 20.04 12.62 11.42
C LYS A 96 20.23 14.14 11.36
N ALA A 97 20.71 14.68 10.24
CA ALA A 97 20.84 16.14 10.06
C ALA A 97 19.48 16.86 10.06
N SER A 98 18.41 16.22 9.58
CA SER A 98 17.09 16.85 9.47
C SER A 98 16.38 17.07 10.80
N VAL A 99 16.76 16.35 11.86
CA VAL A 99 16.19 16.48 13.23
C VAL A 99 17.24 16.78 14.31
N GLY A 100 18.52 16.73 13.92
CA GLY A 100 19.67 17.01 14.77
C GLY A 100 20.18 18.43 14.67
N SER A 101 19.32 19.39 14.31
CA SER A 101 19.70 20.82 14.36
C SER A 101 20.23 21.17 15.76
N SER A 102 21.10 22.16 15.84
CA SER A 102 21.62 22.69 17.12
C SER A 102 21.00 24.04 17.50
N THR A 103 20.14 24.58 16.64
CA THR A 103 19.55 25.91 16.77
C THR A 103 18.04 25.84 16.78
N TYR A 104 17.39 26.63 17.63
CA TYR A 104 15.94 26.73 17.78
C TYR A 104 15.50 28.20 17.90
N GLY A 105 14.19 28.43 17.99
CA GLY A 105 13.61 29.75 18.14
C GLY A 105 13.86 30.61 16.90
N ASP A 106 14.15 31.89 17.13
CA ASP A 106 14.47 32.83 16.05
C ASP A 106 15.75 32.48 15.27
N LYS A 107 16.57 31.55 15.81
CA LYS A 107 17.80 31.05 15.17
C LYS A 107 17.60 29.71 14.46
N ALA A 108 16.39 29.14 14.46
CA ALA A 108 16.13 27.82 13.90
C ALA A 108 16.54 27.74 12.41
N ASP A 109 17.21 26.65 12.05
CA ASP A 109 17.52 26.36 10.64
C ASP A 109 16.21 26.09 9.89
N PRO A 110 15.88 26.84 8.81
CA PRO A 110 14.67 26.58 8.04
C PRO A 110 14.66 25.21 7.36
N ASN A 111 15.80 24.51 7.26
CA ASN A 111 15.93 23.21 6.57
C ASN A 111 16.10 22.02 7.53
N ALA A 112 16.23 22.26 8.84
CA ALA A 112 16.42 21.21 9.83
C ALA A 112 15.64 21.52 11.10
N PHE A 113 14.93 20.53 11.60
CA PHE A 113 14.22 20.63 12.86
C PHE A 113 15.15 20.46 14.04
N TYR A 114 14.87 21.23 15.09
CA TYR A 114 15.38 20.98 16.42
C TYR A 114 14.31 20.20 17.20
N CYS A 115 14.58 18.93 17.51
CA CYS A 115 13.67 18.05 18.24
C CYS A 115 14.20 17.70 19.65
N GLY A 116 14.87 18.66 20.29
CA GLY A 116 15.52 18.51 21.60
C GLY A 116 14.91 19.37 22.69
N PHE A 117 15.54 19.33 23.87
CA PHE A 117 15.17 20.16 25.00
C PHE A 117 15.89 21.51 24.92
N ILE A 118 15.13 22.60 24.97
CA ILE A 118 15.64 23.97 24.83
C ILE A 118 16.16 24.54 26.16
N ASN A 119 16.76 25.74 26.11
CA ASN A 119 17.15 26.51 27.31
C ASN A 119 18.05 25.71 28.28
N ASP A 120 19.01 24.98 27.74
CA ASP A 120 20.01 24.17 28.46
C ASP A 120 19.44 23.06 29.36
N VAL A 121 18.18 22.67 29.20
CA VAL A 121 17.59 21.52 29.90
C VAL A 121 18.17 20.22 29.35
N LYS A 122 18.67 19.34 30.23
CA LYS A 122 19.17 17.99 29.89
C LYS A 122 18.21 16.86 30.28
N GLU A 123 17.39 17.09 31.30
CA GLU A 123 16.46 16.08 31.81
C GLU A 123 15.16 16.76 32.27
N VAL A 124 14.02 16.13 32.00
CA VAL A 124 12.70 16.57 32.46
C VAL A 124 12.03 15.43 33.21
N SER A 125 11.57 15.69 34.43
CA SER A 125 10.96 14.71 35.31
C SER A 125 9.48 15.06 35.55
N PHE A 126 8.58 14.22 35.06
CA PHE A 126 7.14 14.31 35.33
C PHE A 126 6.83 13.49 36.59
N GLN A 127 6.24 14.14 37.60
CA GLN A 127 6.02 13.59 38.93
C GLN A 127 4.53 13.58 39.30
N ASP A 128 4.20 12.85 40.37
CA ASP A 128 2.84 12.83 40.90
C ASP A 128 2.38 14.24 41.32
N GLY A 129 1.06 14.45 41.31
CA GLY A 129 0.47 15.71 41.77
C GLY A 129 0.65 16.88 40.81
N GLY A 130 0.94 16.63 39.53
CA GLY A 130 1.07 17.68 38.52
C GLY A 130 2.44 18.37 38.50
N LYS A 131 3.43 17.84 39.22
CA LYS A 131 4.75 18.47 39.34
C LYS A 131 5.65 18.09 38.16
N VAL A 132 6.34 19.07 37.57
CA VAL A 132 7.41 18.86 36.58
C VAL A 132 8.69 19.48 37.10
N GLU A 133 9.81 18.77 36.99
CA GLU A 133 11.16 19.25 37.32
C GLU A 133 12.04 19.27 36.07
N PHE A 134 12.65 20.41 35.79
CA PHE A 134 13.60 20.62 34.72
C PHE A 134 15.01 20.66 35.30
N THR A 135 15.87 19.77 34.83
CA THR A 135 17.29 19.76 35.21
C THR A 135 18.13 20.30 34.06
N THR A 136 18.89 21.36 34.30
CA THR A 136 19.78 21.98 33.33
C THR A 136 21.12 21.25 33.22
N THR A 137 21.89 21.53 32.18
CA THR A 137 23.20 20.92 31.93
C THR A 137 24.17 21.06 33.11
N ASP A 138 24.18 22.22 33.77
CA ASP A 138 24.93 22.51 35.01
C ASP A 138 24.32 21.88 36.28
N SER A 139 23.31 21.04 36.14
CA SER A 139 22.61 20.30 37.21
C SER A 139 21.78 21.15 38.16
N LYS A 140 21.45 22.40 37.80
CA LYS A 140 20.40 23.13 38.51
C LYS A 140 19.04 22.49 38.23
N LYS A 141 18.16 22.53 39.23
CA LYS A 141 16.81 21.98 39.17
C LYS A 141 15.80 23.09 39.40
N VAL A 142 14.85 23.22 38.50
CA VAL A 142 13.71 24.14 38.61
C VAL A 142 12.44 23.29 38.51
N SER A 143 11.48 23.49 39.41
CA SER A 143 10.27 22.67 39.42
C SER A 143 9.03 23.50 39.71
N HIS A 144 7.95 23.15 39.03
CA HIS A 144 6.64 23.74 39.24
C HIS A 144 5.51 22.72 39.27
N THR A 145 4.40 23.10 39.89
CA THR A 145 3.15 22.34 39.86
C THR A 145 2.23 22.89 38.77
N TYR A 146 1.70 22.02 37.92
CA TYR A 146 0.89 22.40 36.76
C TYR A 146 -0.55 21.91 36.88
N LYS A 147 -1.46 22.67 36.28
CA LYS A 147 -2.87 22.27 36.06
C LYS A 147 -3.26 22.45 34.61
N PHE A 148 -4.17 21.59 34.15
CA PHE A 148 -4.77 21.72 32.83
C PHE A 148 -5.38 23.12 32.64
N LEU A 149 -5.00 23.78 31.54
CA LEU A 149 -5.50 25.08 31.14
C LEU A 149 -6.53 24.95 30.02
N LYS A 150 -6.14 24.31 28.91
CA LYS A 150 -7.00 24.10 27.73
C LYS A 150 -6.44 23.05 26.78
N LYS A 151 -7.30 22.46 25.96
CA LYS A 151 -6.88 21.78 24.73
C LYS A 151 -6.59 22.84 23.67
N ASP A 152 -5.49 22.69 22.93
CA ASP A 152 -5.09 23.60 21.85
C ASP A 152 -4.26 22.85 20.80
N ALA A 153 -3.76 23.55 19.78
CA ALA A 153 -2.91 22.96 18.75
C ALA A 153 -1.70 23.85 18.39
N LEU A 154 -0.53 23.22 18.20
CA LEU A 154 0.64 23.92 17.68
C LEU A 154 0.36 24.34 16.24
N SER A 155 0.31 25.65 15.98
CA SER A 155 -0.03 26.26 14.70
C SER A 155 -1.29 25.68 14.03
N GLY A 156 -2.24 25.16 14.81
CA GLY A 156 -3.47 24.54 14.30
C GLY A 156 -3.29 23.16 13.65
N VAL A 157 -2.10 22.55 13.74
CA VAL A 157 -1.78 21.29 13.05
C VAL A 157 -1.52 20.11 13.97
N MET A 158 -0.98 20.33 15.17
CA MET A 158 -0.71 19.26 16.15
C MET A 158 -1.48 19.54 17.43
N GLU A 159 -2.57 18.80 17.66
CA GLU A 159 -3.39 18.94 18.86
C GLU A 159 -2.67 18.45 20.13
N GLY A 160 -2.98 19.07 21.26
CA GLY A 160 -2.48 18.64 22.55
C GLY A 160 -3.10 19.41 23.70
N TYR A 161 -2.50 19.25 24.88
CA TYR A 161 -3.01 19.77 26.14
C TYR A 161 -2.02 20.78 26.71
N VAL A 162 -2.52 21.99 26.97
CA VAL A 162 -1.76 23.06 27.62
C VAL A 162 -1.99 22.96 29.11
N PHE A 163 -0.89 23.00 29.86
CA PHE A 163 -0.85 23.09 31.30
C PHE A 163 -0.16 24.38 31.72
N GLN A 164 -0.67 25.00 32.78
CA GLN A 164 -0.11 26.21 33.35
C GLN A 164 0.32 25.97 34.79
N SER A 165 1.48 26.51 35.15
CA SER A 165 1.98 26.44 36.52
C SER A 165 1.06 27.19 37.51
N THR A 166 0.85 26.60 38.69
CA THR A 166 0.11 27.19 39.80
C THR A 166 0.97 28.05 40.72
N ASP A 167 2.29 27.99 40.58
CA ASP A 167 3.23 28.54 41.56
C ASP A 167 3.44 30.06 41.40
N LYS A 168 2.63 30.70 40.54
CA LYS A 168 2.73 32.13 40.16
C LYS A 168 4.15 32.52 39.76
N ASN A 169 4.86 31.64 39.04
CA ASN A 169 6.19 31.89 38.51
C ASN A 169 6.15 32.72 37.22
N GLU A 170 7.20 33.52 37.02
CA GLU A 170 7.43 34.32 35.81
C GLU A 170 8.65 33.82 35.01
N ASP A 171 9.18 32.65 35.38
CA ASP A 171 10.30 32.05 34.68
C ASP A 171 9.89 31.37 33.36
N GLU A 172 10.90 30.80 32.71
CA GLU A 172 10.84 30.17 31.40
C GLU A 172 9.95 28.91 31.35
N PHE A 173 9.52 28.39 32.51
CA PHE A 173 8.75 27.14 32.62
C PHE A 173 7.28 27.37 32.98
N LYS A 174 6.73 28.56 32.77
CA LYS A 174 5.35 28.89 33.12
C LYS A 174 4.28 27.97 32.51
N TYR A 175 4.49 27.53 31.27
CA TYR A 175 3.56 26.67 30.52
C TYR A 175 4.25 25.39 30.06
N VAL A 176 3.49 24.30 30.01
CA VAL A 176 3.86 23.03 29.38
C VAL A 176 2.76 22.65 28.40
N PHE A 177 3.14 22.24 27.20
CA PHE A 177 2.24 21.65 26.21
C PHE A 177 2.63 20.18 26.03
N LEU A 178 1.68 19.26 26.15
CA LEU A 178 1.87 17.83 25.91
C LEU A 178 1.06 17.37 24.69
N CYS A 179 1.70 16.73 23.73
CA CYS A 179 1.00 16.00 22.68
C CYS A 179 0.38 14.72 23.28
N PRO A 180 -0.79 14.28 22.79
CA PRO A 180 -1.41 13.03 23.23
C PRO A 180 -0.72 11.79 22.66
N ASP A 181 0.20 11.97 21.70
CA ASP A 181 0.99 10.91 21.08
C ASP A 181 2.12 10.45 22.01
N THR A 182 1.72 9.86 23.14
CA THR A 182 2.61 9.16 24.07
C THR A 182 2.06 7.76 24.29
N PRO A 183 2.14 6.84 23.30
CA PRO A 183 1.69 5.48 23.54
C PRO A 183 2.47 4.89 24.71
N ALA A 184 1.78 4.24 25.65
CA ALA A 184 2.39 3.52 26.77
C ALA A 184 3.45 2.47 26.32
N THR A 185 3.46 2.14 25.03
CA THR A 185 4.33 1.19 24.35
C THR A 185 5.58 1.79 23.70
N THR A 186 5.72 3.12 23.64
CA THR A 186 6.86 3.79 22.95
C THR A 186 7.88 4.43 23.90
N TYR A 187 7.56 4.56 25.19
CA TYR A 187 8.39 5.23 26.21
C TYR A 187 8.88 6.64 25.83
N HIS A 188 8.27 7.23 24.81
CA HIS A 188 8.61 8.52 24.24
C HIS A 188 7.49 9.52 24.53
N ILE A 189 7.89 10.79 24.65
CA ILE A 189 6.98 11.92 24.84
C ILE A 189 7.30 13.04 23.86
N GLU A 190 6.27 13.74 23.40
CA GLU A 190 6.39 15.00 22.69
C GLU A 190 5.76 16.13 23.50
N PHE A 191 6.55 17.17 23.74
CA PHE A 191 6.13 18.27 24.59
C PHE A 191 6.87 19.56 24.25
N ARG A 192 6.35 20.67 24.78
CA ARG A 192 7.01 21.98 24.77
C ARG A 192 6.83 22.65 26.12
N TYR A 193 7.69 23.61 26.41
CA TYR A 193 7.56 24.46 27.58
C TYR A 193 8.06 25.87 27.26
N GLY A 194 7.53 26.86 27.98
CA GLY A 194 7.87 28.26 27.76
C GLY A 194 7.15 29.22 28.70
N SER A 195 7.58 30.48 28.71
CA SER A 195 6.99 31.55 29.51
C SER A 195 5.80 32.24 28.83
N ASP A 196 5.73 32.18 27.49
CA ASP A 196 4.71 32.86 26.67
C ASP A 196 3.88 31.83 25.92
N LEU A 197 2.58 31.77 26.23
CA LEU A 197 1.67 30.79 25.63
C LEU A 197 1.46 31.01 24.13
N THR A 198 1.43 32.25 23.66
CA THR A 198 1.21 32.56 22.24
C THR A 198 2.43 32.14 21.41
N GLU A 199 3.64 32.42 21.89
CA GLU A 199 4.87 31.94 21.24
C GLU A 199 5.02 30.42 21.36
N LEU A 200 4.64 29.82 22.49
CA LEU A 200 4.72 28.37 22.73
C LEU A 200 3.84 27.57 21.78
N LEU A 201 2.75 28.14 21.29
CA LEU A 201 1.84 27.48 20.35
C LEU A 201 2.26 27.63 18.89
N LYS A 202 3.36 28.35 18.58
CA LYS A 202 3.88 28.44 17.21
C LYS A 202 4.85 27.29 16.92
N LEU A 203 4.49 26.40 16.00
CA LEU A 203 5.25 25.17 15.72
C LEU A 203 6.69 25.46 15.28
N ASN A 204 6.87 26.22 14.20
CA ASN A 204 8.17 26.38 13.52
C ASN A 204 8.60 27.84 13.33
N THR A 205 8.01 28.76 14.09
CA THR A 205 8.34 30.20 14.04
C THR A 205 8.28 30.81 15.44
N GLY A 206 9.00 31.91 15.67
CA GLY A 206 8.98 32.65 16.93
C GLY A 206 9.92 32.08 17.99
N LYS A 207 9.84 32.62 19.21
CA LYS A 207 10.83 32.42 20.29
C LYS A 207 11.11 30.94 20.58
N TYR A 208 10.08 30.10 20.50
CA TYR A 208 10.17 28.69 20.85
C TYR A 208 10.37 27.76 19.66
N ALA A 209 10.40 28.25 18.42
CA ALA A 209 10.43 27.44 17.20
C ALA A 209 11.36 26.21 17.31
N ASN A 210 10.74 25.08 17.58
CA ASN A 210 11.32 23.75 17.66
C ASN A 210 10.15 22.85 17.29
N TRP A 211 10.36 21.86 16.41
CA TRP A 211 9.26 21.07 15.88
C TRP A 211 8.37 20.54 17.02
N VAL A 212 8.98 19.78 17.93
CA VAL A 212 8.54 19.51 19.30
C VAL A 212 9.75 19.04 20.09
N GLY A 213 9.77 19.23 21.41
CA GLY A 213 10.76 18.58 22.26
C GLY A 213 10.40 17.10 22.42
N SER A 214 11.31 16.20 22.08
CA SER A 214 11.09 14.75 22.15
C SER A 214 11.95 14.11 23.24
N GLY A 215 11.34 13.36 24.16
CA GLY A 215 12.02 12.74 25.30
C GLY A 215 11.88 11.21 25.30
N MET A 216 12.91 10.49 25.74
CA MET A 216 12.86 9.05 26.00
C MET A 216 12.98 8.79 27.51
N LEU A 217 12.11 7.93 28.05
CA LEU A 217 12.10 7.58 29.46
C LEU A 217 13.41 6.88 29.83
N LYS A 218 14.16 7.44 30.78
CA LYS A 218 15.49 6.98 31.19
C LYS A 218 15.45 5.57 31.77
N SER A 219 14.41 5.24 32.53
CA SER A 219 14.23 3.88 33.07
C SER A 219 13.99 2.83 31.97
N ALA A 220 13.66 3.24 30.75
CA ALA A 220 13.52 2.36 29.61
C ALA A 220 14.86 2.06 28.92
N LEU A 221 15.95 2.77 29.21
CA LEU A 221 17.27 2.59 28.58
C LEU A 221 18.03 1.39 29.16
N THR A 222 17.48 0.19 28.98
CA THR A 222 18.07 -1.09 29.42
C THR A 222 18.21 -2.04 28.24
N GLU A 223 19.11 -3.03 28.33
CA GLU A 223 19.26 -4.07 27.28
C GLU A 223 17.93 -4.78 26.98
N LYS A 224 17.07 -4.99 27.99
CA LYS A 224 15.75 -5.61 27.83
C LYS A 224 14.83 -4.85 26.89
N ASN A 225 15.01 -3.54 26.75
CA ASN A 225 14.13 -2.67 25.98
C ASN A 225 14.79 -2.15 24.69
N GLU A 226 15.97 -2.66 24.31
CA GLU A 226 16.69 -2.24 23.10
C GLU A 226 15.85 -2.40 21.83
N ALA A 227 15.01 -3.45 21.76
CA ALA A 227 14.09 -3.68 20.66
C ALA A 227 13.18 -2.46 20.39
N MET A 228 12.74 -1.76 21.44
CA MET A 228 11.90 -0.58 21.28
C MET A 228 12.66 0.61 20.69
N ILE A 229 13.93 0.83 21.09
CA ILE A 229 14.80 1.84 20.46
C ILE A 229 15.00 1.53 18.97
N GLN A 230 15.26 0.27 18.66
CA GLN A 230 15.33 -0.21 17.28
C GLN A 230 14.02 0.08 16.52
N ASN A 231 12.86 -0.21 17.10
CA ASN A 231 11.58 0.03 16.45
C ASN A 231 11.31 1.53 16.22
N CYS A 232 11.74 2.40 17.13
CA CYS A 232 11.69 3.85 16.92
C CYS A 232 12.55 4.28 15.72
N ILE A 233 13.77 3.75 15.59
CA ILE A 233 14.66 4.03 14.45
C ILE A 233 14.06 3.52 13.15
N ALA A 234 13.52 2.30 13.16
CA ALA A 234 12.88 1.66 12.02
C ALA A 234 11.65 2.44 11.54
N LEU A 235 10.79 2.86 12.46
CA LEU A 235 9.64 3.72 12.16
C LEU A 235 10.10 5.04 11.53
N PHE A 236 11.05 5.73 12.16
CA PHE A 236 11.57 6.99 11.67
C PHE A 236 12.19 6.88 10.26
N CYS A 237 12.98 5.83 10.01
CA CYS A 237 13.56 5.58 8.69
C CYS A 237 12.48 5.31 7.64
N THR A 238 11.54 4.42 7.94
CA THR A 238 10.49 4.02 6.98
C THR A 238 9.56 5.17 6.61
N GLU A 239 9.10 5.96 7.58
CA GLU A 239 8.22 7.11 7.33
C GLU A 239 8.89 8.18 6.49
N ASN A 240 10.14 8.51 6.81
CA ASN A 240 10.85 9.62 6.18
C ASN A 240 11.52 9.24 4.84
N LEU A 241 11.69 7.94 4.56
CA LEU A 241 12.29 7.43 3.33
C LEU A 241 11.29 6.74 2.39
N ALA A 242 10.02 6.54 2.77
CA ALA A 242 9.04 5.81 1.95
C ALA A 242 8.92 6.31 0.50
N GLY A 243 9.11 7.62 0.28
CA GLY A 243 9.11 8.24 -1.05
C GLY A 243 10.41 8.09 -1.86
N MET A 244 11.41 7.39 -1.33
CA MET A 244 12.76 7.26 -1.87
C MET A 244 13.12 5.82 -2.29
N LYS A 245 12.12 4.93 -2.38
CA LYS A 245 12.31 3.55 -2.85
C LYS A 245 13.01 3.52 -4.22
N THR A 246 13.90 2.55 -4.40
CA THR A 246 14.59 2.30 -5.67
C THR A 246 13.87 1.20 -6.46
N THR A 247 14.24 1.01 -7.72
CA THR A 247 13.71 -0.13 -8.52
C THR A 247 14.05 -1.48 -7.90
N GLU A 248 15.21 -1.58 -7.24
CA GLU A 248 15.67 -2.78 -6.55
C GLU A 248 14.80 -3.08 -5.32
N THR A 249 14.61 -2.09 -4.43
CA THR A 249 13.80 -2.30 -3.22
C THR A 249 12.33 -2.54 -3.54
N VAL A 250 11.80 -1.96 -4.63
CA VAL A 250 10.46 -2.28 -5.15
C VAL A 250 10.37 -3.72 -5.65
N ALA A 251 11.41 -4.23 -6.32
CA ALA A 251 11.44 -5.60 -6.82
C ALA A 251 11.50 -6.62 -5.68
N GLN A 252 12.33 -6.37 -4.67
CA GLN A 252 12.41 -7.19 -3.45
C GLN A 252 11.06 -7.22 -2.72
N GLN A 253 10.45 -6.06 -2.48
CA GLN A 253 9.11 -5.96 -1.91
C GLN A 253 8.06 -6.74 -2.72
N SER A 254 8.13 -6.67 -4.05
CA SER A 254 7.22 -7.41 -4.93
C SER A 254 7.38 -8.93 -4.84
N ALA A 255 8.55 -9.44 -4.45
CA ALA A 255 8.79 -10.88 -4.28
C ALA A 255 8.01 -11.47 -3.08
N LEU A 256 7.61 -10.61 -2.14
CA LEU A 256 6.83 -10.99 -0.96
C LEU A 256 5.36 -11.20 -1.27
N ALA A 257 4.89 -10.68 -2.41
CA ALA A 257 3.50 -10.76 -2.81
C ALA A 257 3.01 -12.22 -2.83
N GLY A 258 1.83 -12.45 -2.27
CA GLY A 258 1.23 -13.77 -2.16
C GLY A 258 0.39 -13.95 -0.91
N VAL A 259 -0.16 -15.15 -0.79
CA VAL A 259 -0.93 -15.56 0.39
C VAL A 259 -0.05 -16.48 1.23
N TRP A 260 -0.03 -16.28 2.55
CA TRP A 260 0.85 -16.97 3.47
C TRP A 260 0.06 -17.52 4.67
N ASP A 261 0.18 -18.81 4.96
CA ASP A 261 -0.52 -19.46 6.07
C ASP A 261 0.30 -19.37 7.35
N ALA A 262 -0.28 -18.89 8.45
CA ALA A 262 0.43 -18.84 9.72
C ALA A 262 0.72 -20.25 10.24
N ASP A 263 1.95 -20.47 10.67
CA ASP A 263 2.34 -21.62 11.48
C ASP A 263 2.03 -21.34 12.94
N LEU A 264 0.86 -21.82 13.39
CA LEU A 264 0.38 -21.68 14.76
C LEU A 264 0.84 -22.83 15.68
N THR A 265 1.72 -23.72 15.22
CA THR A 265 2.13 -24.91 15.98
C THR A 265 2.72 -24.54 17.34
N ALA A 266 3.50 -23.46 17.41
CA ALA A 266 4.06 -22.95 18.68
C ALA A 266 2.99 -22.47 19.67
N TYR A 267 1.79 -22.13 19.20
CA TYR A 267 0.67 -21.62 19.98
C TYR A 267 -0.41 -22.66 20.24
N ALA A 268 -0.18 -23.94 19.89
CA ALA A 268 -1.20 -24.99 20.02
C ALA A 268 -1.74 -25.19 21.45
N ASN A 269 -0.93 -24.86 22.46
CA ASN A 269 -1.32 -24.94 23.87
C ASN A 269 -2.04 -23.67 24.39
N ASN A 270 -2.05 -22.58 23.61
CA ASN A 270 -2.79 -21.38 23.95
C ASN A 270 -4.27 -21.56 23.60
N ALA A 271 -5.15 -21.43 24.60
CA ALA A 271 -6.59 -21.63 24.44
C ALA A 271 -7.21 -20.75 23.34
N GLN A 272 -6.66 -19.55 23.10
CA GLN A 272 -7.10 -18.63 22.05
C GLN A 272 -6.81 -19.16 20.65
N TYR A 273 -5.70 -19.87 20.46
CA TYR A 273 -5.21 -20.26 19.13
C TYR A 273 -5.45 -21.73 18.79
N LYS A 274 -5.83 -22.56 19.78
CA LYS A 274 -5.97 -24.02 19.66
C LYS A 274 -6.76 -24.51 18.45
N ASN A 275 -7.86 -23.82 18.10
CA ASN A 275 -8.71 -24.16 16.96
C ASN A 275 -8.64 -23.13 15.83
N SER A 276 -7.79 -22.13 15.98
CA SER A 276 -7.79 -20.98 15.10
C SER A 276 -7.07 -21.28 13.78
N LYS A 277 -7.45 -20.54 12.74
CA LYS A 277 -6.72 -20.48 11.48
C LYS A 277 -6.35 -19.03 11.21
N MET A 278 -5.15 -18.83 10.68
CA MET A 278 -4.68 -17.51 10.33
C MET A 278 -3.86 -17.56 9.05
N TYR A 279 -4.03 -16.55 8.21
CA TYR A 279 -3.18 -16.34 7.04
C TYR A 279 -3.06 -14.82 6.79
N CYS A 280 -2.08 -14.42 5.99
CA CYS A 280 -2.01 -13.05 5.49
C CYS A 280 -1.92 -13.01 3.96
N GLU A 281 -2.42 -11.94 3.36
CA GLU A 281 -2.20 -11.62 1.94
C GLU A 281 -1.30 -10.39 1.85
N LEU A 282 -0.20 -10.52 1.09
CA LEU A 282 0.76 -9.45 0.85
C LEU A 282 0.67 -9.02 -0.60
N LYS A 283 0.63 -7.72 -0.83
CA LYS A 283 0.57 -7.12 -2.16
C LYS A 283 1.96 -6.66 -2.60
N ALA A 284 2.12 -6.50 -3.91
CA ALA A 284 3.39 -6.10 -4.50
C ALA A 284 3.87 -4.69 -4.12
N ASP A 285 2.97 -3.83 -3.62
CA ASP A 285 3.30 -2.51 -3.07
C ASP A 285 3.77 -2.55 -1.60
N GLY A 286 3.87 -3.76 -1.04
CA GLY A 286 4.25 -4.06 0.34
C GLY A 286 3.05 -4.26 1.26
N THR A 287 1.89 -3.68 0.95
CA THR A 287 0.74 -3.66 1.86
C THR A 287 0.20 -5.06 2.13
N GLY A 288 -0.23 -5.30 3.37
CA GLY A 288 -0.70 -6.60 3.84
C GLY A 288 -2.09 -6.53 4.48
N VAL A 289 -2.72 -7.69 4.62
CA VAL A 289 -3.90 -7.91 5.47
C VAL A 289 -3.77 -9.29 6.12
N THR A 290 -4.04 -9.38 7.42
CA THR A 290 -4.12 -10.66 8.12
C THR A 290 -5.58 -11.05 8.31
N TYR A 291 -5.87 -12.32 8.10
CA TYR A 291 -7.18 -12.92 8.21
C TYR A 291 -7.16 -13.91 9.35
N PHE A 292 -7.99 -13.70 10.38
CA PHE A 292 -8.05 -14.56 11.55
C PHE A 292 -9.43 -15.19 11.71
N ASP A 293 -9.45 -16.51 11.83
CA ASP A 293 -10.63 -17.31 12.14
C ASP A 293 -10.37 -18.01 13.47
N GLN A 294 -10.81 -17.38 14.56
CA GLN A 294 -10.56 -17.83 15.92
C GLN A 294 -11.04 -19.27 16.18
N ASN A 295 -12.09 -19.71 15.47
CA ASN A 295 -12.78 -20.97 15.73
C ASN A 295 -12.53 -22.03 14.64
N GLY A 296 -11.76 -21.72 13.59
CA GLY A 296 -11.46 -22.64 12.49
C GLY A 296 -12.67 -22.98 11.60
N THR A 297 -13.70 -22.13 11.63
CA THR A 297 -14.99 -22.29 10.93
C THR A 297 -14.95 -22.00 9.43
N GLY A 298 -13.90 -21.34 8.96
CA GLY A 298 -13.78 -20.77 7.61
C GLY A 298 -14.27 -19.32 7.50
N ASN A 299 -14.81 -18.73 8.58
CA ASN A 299 -15.21 -17.33 8.62
C ASN A 299 -14.05 -16.49 9.19
N TYR A 300 -13.39 -15.72 8.33
CA TYR A 300 -12.23 -14.91 8.72
C TYR A 300 -12.65 -13.47 8.98
N ALA A 301 -12.22 -12.93 10.12
CA ALA A 301 -12.21 -11.49 10.37
C ALA A 301 -10.95 -10.87 9.74
N GLU A 302 -11.12 -9.72 9.09
CA GLU A 302 -10.01 -8.93 8.57
C GLU A 302 -9.37 -8.11 9.68
N ASN A 303 -8.07 -8.29 9.88
CA ASN A 303 -7.22 -7.39 10.63
C ASN A 303 -6.25 -6.76 9.65
N ALA A 304 -6.49 -5.50 9.29
CA ALA A 304 -5.74 -4.77 8.27
C ALA A 304 -4.37 -4.34 8.79
N PHE A 305 -3.44 -5.28 8.92
CA PHE A 305 -2.03 -4.95 9.10
C PHE A 305 -1.48 -4.43 7.77
N THR A 306 -1.60 -3.13 7.51
CA THR A 306 -0.81 -2.51 6.45
C THR A 306 0.63 -2.57 6.90
N PHE A 307 1.44 -3.37 6.21
CA PHE A 307 2.85 -3.35 6.41
C PHE A 307 3.64 -2.99 5.18
N PHE A 308 4.86 -2.52 5.40
CA PHE A 308 5.79 -2.19 4.34
C PHE A 308 7.03 -2.98 4.60
N ALA A 309 7.16 -4.09 3.88
CA ALA A 309 8.29 -4.97 4.01
C ALA A 309 9.43 -4.51 3.08
N TYR A 310 10.61 -4.35 3.66
CA TYR A 310 11.77 -3.71 3.06
C TYR A 310 13.00 -4.62 3.25
N ASP A 311 13.67 -5.06 2.19
CA ASP A 311 14.78 -6.03 2.28
C ASP A 311 16.13 -5.31 2.28
N ASN A 312 17.03 -5.69 3.19
CA ASN A 312 18.30 -4.99 3.41
C ASN A 312 19.55 -5.86 3.19
N ASP A 313 19.49 -7.18 3.37
CA ASP A 313 20.73 -7.93 3.61
C ASP A 313 21.45 -8.45 2.36
N GLY A 314 20.80 -8.45 1.19
CA GLY A 314 21.38 -8.97 -0.05
C GLY A 314 21.82 -10.43 0.04
N ASN A 315 21.32 -11.18 1.04
CA ASN A 315 21.68 -12.57 1.30
C ASN A 315 20.52 -13.49 0.91
N GLU A 316 20.65 -14.17 -0.24
CA GLU A 316 19.62 -15.07 -0.78
C GLU A 316 19.21 -16.23 0.17
N ALA A 317 20.00 -16.53 1.20
CA ALA A 317 19.69 -17.60 2.16
C ALA A 317 18.72 -17.17 3.27
N THR A 318 18.73 -15.89 3.64
CA THR A 318 17.87 -15.32 4.68
C THR A 318 17.64 -13.86 4.33
N ASN A 319 16.56 -13.54 3.59
CA ASN A 319 16.20 -12.16 3.34
C ASN A 319 15.50 -11.62 4.58
N SER A 320 15.80 -10.41 5.01
CA SER A 320 15.24 -9.82 6.23
C SER A 320 14.91 -8.36 6.05
N GLY A 321 14.03 -7.86 6.90
CA GLY A 321 13.53 -6.52 6.71
C GLY A 321 12.78 -5.93 7.89
N VAL A 322 12.32 -4.70 7.67
CA VAL A 322 11.43 -3.99 8.58
C VAL A 322 10.01 -4.06 8.05
N TYR A 323 9.04 -4.23 8.94
CA TYR A 323 7.63 -4.04 8.66
C TYR A 323 7.06 -3.00 9.63
N ILE A 324 6.06 -2.25 9.19
CA ILE A 324 5.26 -1.36 10.06
C ILE A 324 3.90 -2.02 10.21
N SER A 325 3.35 -2.16 11.41
CA SER A 325 1.97 -2.59 11.62
C SER A 325 1.17 -1.47 12.25
N THR A 326 0.00 -1.21 11.69
CA THR A 326 -1.05 -0.43 12.36
C THR A 326 -1.96 -1.41 13.10
N GLY A 327 -1.98 -1.33 14.43
CA GLY A 327 -2.88 -2.13 15.26
C GLY A 327 -4.34 -1.64 15.21
N SER A 328 -5.25 -2.33 15.91
CA SER A 328 -6.65 -1.91 16.08
C SER A 328 -6.83 -0.54 16.70
N ASP A 329 -5.79 -0.06 17.39
CA ASP A 329 -5.78 1.17 18.16
C ASP A 329 -5.11 2.32 17.38
N GLU A 330 -4.90 2.14 16.07
CA GLU A 330 -4.21 3.07 15.15
C GLU A 330 -2.73 3.35 15.47
N ILE A 331 -2.16 2.67 16.46
CA ILE A 331 -0.74 2.78 16.80
C ILE A 331 0.10 2.10 15.71
N THR A 332 1.00 2.86 15.08
CA THR A 332 2.02 2.34 14.17
C THR A 332 3.20 1.79 14.96
N THR A 333 3.58 0.56 14.64
CA THR A 333 4.65 -0.16 15.33
C THR A 333 5.58 -0.74 14.28
N ALA A 334 6.87 -0.48 14.38
CA ALA A 334 7.86 -1.14 13.54
C ALA A 334 8.29 -2.45 14.19
N GLY A 335 8.56 -3.46 13.37
CA GLY A 335 9.15 -4.72 13.79
C GLY A 335 10.01 -5.29 12.66
N LYS A 336 10.65 -6.42 12.92
CA LYS A 336 11.46 -7.12 11.92
C LYS A 336 10.72 -8.31 11.34
N TYR A 337 11.09 -8.66 10.12
CA TYR A 337 10.75 -9.96 9.58
C TYR A 337 11.97 -10.62 8.94
N THR A 338 11.94 -11.95 8.86
CA THR A 338 12.91 -12.76 8.14
C THR A 338 12.21 -13.69 7.18
N ILE A 339 12.92 -14.08 6.13
CA ILE A 339 12.45 -14.99 5.09
C ILE A 339 13.49 -16.06 4.92
N ALA A 340 13.07 -17.31 5.05
CA ALA A 340 13.95 -18.46 4.90
C ALA A 340 13.31 -19.53 4.02
N LYS A 341 14.15 -20.39 3.44
CA LYS A 341 13.70 -21.64 2.80
C LYS A 341 13.72 -22.79 3.80
N LYS A 342 12.65 -23.58 3.86
CA LYS A 342 12.58 -24.83 4.62
C LYS A 342 12.06 -25.94 3.70
N GLY A 343 12.99 -26.69 3.09
CA GLY A 343 12.67 -27.55 1.95
C GLY A 343 12.22 -26.70 0.75
N ASP A 344 11.12 -27.10 0.11
CA ASP A 344 10.54 -26.34 -1.01
C ASP A 344 9.73 -25.09 -0.56
N SER A 345 9.39 -25.03 0.73
CA SER A 345 8.57 -23.97 1.30
C SER A 345 9.38 -22.69 1.56
N THR A 346 8.73 -21.54 1.34
CA THR A 346 9.22 -20.23 1.76
C THR A 346 8.52 -19.84 3.05
N ILE A 347 9.28 -19.50 4.08
CA ILE A 347 8.78 -19.11 5.40
C ILE A 347 9.07 -17.63 5.59
N LEU A 348 8.07 -16.87 6.02
CA LEU A 348 8.15 -15.47 6.45
C LEU A 348 7.86 -15.41 7.94
N THR A 349 8.77 -14.89 8.74
CA THR A 349 8.65 -14.81 10.19
C THR A 349 8.68 -13.36 10.65
N PHE A 350 7.66 -12.91 11.35
CA PHE A 350 7.58 -11.57 11.95
C PHE A 350 7.94 -11.64 13.43
N ASP A 351 8.79 -10.74 13.88
CA ASP A 351 9.12 -10.54 15.29
C ASP A 351 8.18 -9.47 15.88
N THR A 352 7.50 -9.82 16.97
CA THR A 352 6.58 -8.92 17.69
C THR A 352 7.33 -8.11 18.75
N LEU A 353 6.76 -6.98 19.17
CA LEU A 353 7.38 -6.04 20.10
C LEU A 353 7.68 -6.61 21.49
N ASP A 354 6.96 -7.66 21.88
CA ASP A 354 7.15 -8.39 23.14
C ASP A 354 8.23 -9.48 23.02
N GLY A 355 8.95 -9.54 21.90
CA GLY A 355 10.05 -10.48 21.66
C GLY A 355 9.60 -11.88 21.27
N GLN A 356 8.32 -12.08 20.92
CA GLN A 356 7.86 -13.32 20.30
C GLN A 356 8.00 -13.24 18.77
N SER A 357 7.74 -14.35 18.08
CA SER A 357 7.72 -14.36 16.62
C SER A 357 6.60 -15.25 16.09
N ILE A 358 6.04 -14.86 14.94
CA ILE A 358 5.06 -15.67 14.22
C ILE A 358 5.53 -15.96 12.80
N SER A 359 5.50 -17.23 12.42
CA SER A 359 5.94 -17.68 11.10
C SER A 359 4.75 -17.93 10.18
N TYR A 360 4.96 -17.73 8.89
CA TYR A 360 3.98 -17.94 7.83
C TYR A 360 4.62 -18.70 6.67
N ILE A 361 3.89 -19.61 6.06
CA ILE A 361 4.33 -20.44 4.94
C ILE A 361 3.66 -19.95 3.66
N LYS A 362 4.43 -19.64 2.61
CA LYS A 362 3.88 -19.17 1.34
C LYS A 362 3.03 -20.25 0.67
N ARG A 363 1.79 -19.91 0.30
CA ARG A 363 0.96 -20.78 -0.53
C ARG A 363 1.43 -20.77 -1.97
N ASP A 364 1.45 -21.94 -2.60
CA ASP A 364 1.72 -22.06 -4.03
C ASP A 364 0.61 -21.38 -4.84
N THR A 365 0.98 -20.34 -5.60
CA THR A 365 0.06 -19.75 -6.58
C THR A 365 -0.11 -20.70 -7.78
N LYS A 366 -1.35 -20.92 -8.21
CA LYS A 366 -1.66 -21.69 -9.42
C LYS A 366 -2.52 -20.85 -10.35
N VAL A 367 -2.14 -20.81 -11.63
CA VAL A 367 -2.88 -20.06 -12.66
C VAL A 367 -3.32 -21.01 -13.76
N ALA A 368 -4.63 -21.23 -13.88
CA ALA A 368 -5.23 -21.97 -14.97
C ALA A 368 -5.95 -21.00 -15.90
N VAL A 369 -5.73 -21.11 -17.21
CA VAL A 369 -6.29 -20.17 -18.19
C VAL A 369 -7.21 -20.91 -19.14
N VAL A 370 -8.45 -20.44 -19.20
CA VAL A 370 -9.50 -21.02 -20.05
C VAL A 370 -10.10 -19.95 -20.95
N SER A 371 -10.67 -20.37 -22.08
CA SER A 371 -11.42 -19.50 -22.96
C SER A 371 -12.61 -20.25 -23.53
N GLU A 372 -13.76 -19.57 -23.60
CA GLU A 372 -14.95 -20.11 -24.25
C GLU A 372 -14.70 -20.50 -25.72
N LYS A 373 -13.81 -19.76 -26.41
CA LYS A 373 -13.53 -19.95 -27.83
C LYS A 373 -12.05 -19.83 -28.15
N THR A 374 -11.43 -20.96 -28.41
CA THR A 374 -10.01 -21.02 -28.84
C THR A 374 -9.83 -20.83 -30.35
N THR A 375 -10.91 -20.84 -31.13
CA THR A 375 -10.89 -20.53 -32.57
C THR A 375 -11.79 -19.33 -32.88
N LEU A 376 -11.20 -18.28 -33.43
CA LEU A 376 -11.88 -17.05 -33.82
C LEU A 376 -11.73 -16.80 -35.33
N TYR A 377 -12.68 -16.07 -35.90
CA TYR A 377 -12.47 -15.44 -37.22
C TYR A 377 -11.92 -14.04 -37.02
N VAL A 378 -11.22 -13.49 -38.01
CA VAL A 378 -10.76 -12.08 -38.01
C VAL A 378 -11.91 -11.14 -37.63
N LYS A 379 -11.64 -10.15 -36.76
CA LYS A 379 -12.59 -9.28 -36.04
C LYS A 379 -13.40 -9.93 -34.91
N GLY A 380 -13.25 -11.23 -34.70
CA GLY A 380 -13.88 -11.96 -33.62
C GLY A 380 -13.30 -11.59 -32.27
N LYS A 381 -14.10 -11.80 -31.23
CA LYS A 381 -13.73 -11.53 -29.84
C LYS A 381 -14.11 -12.73 -28.98
N THR A 382 -13.35 -12.93 -27.91
CA THR A 382 -13.66 -13.85 -26.81
C THR A 382 -13.04 -13.31 -25.54
N ASN A 383 -13.45 -13.84 -24.40
CA ASN A 383 -12.80 -13.58 -23.14
C ASN A 383 -11.93 -14.79 -22.77
N VAL A 384 -10.79 -14.51 -22.19
CA VAL A 384 -9.94 -15.48 -21.51
C VAL A 384 -10.13 -15.25 -20.03
N LEU A 385 -10.40 -16.31 -19.28
CA LEU A 385 -10.55 -16.28 -17.84
C LEU A 385 -9.35 -16.97 -17.21
N ALA A 386 -8.69 -16.29 -16.29
CA ALA A 386 -7.68 -16.87 -15.43
C ALA A 386 -8.33 -17.28 -14.11
N ASN A 387 -8.34 -18.57 -13.83
CA ASN A 387 -8.62 -19.08 -12.49
C ASN A 387 -7.31 -19.09 -11.71
N VAL A 388 -7.24 -18.25 -10.68
CA VAL A 388 -6.03 -18.08 -9.86
C VAL A 388 -6.32 -18.59 -8.46
N VAL A 389 -5.51 -19.55 -8.01
CA VAL A 389 -5.53 -20.05 -6.63
C VAL A 389 -4.35 -19.47 -5.89
N SER A 390 -4.58 -18.98 -4.67
CA SER A 390 -3.55 -18.32 -3.84
C SER A 390 -2.82 -17.19 -4.56
N GLY A 391 -3.55 -16.45 -5.41
CA GLY A 391 -3.06 -15.25 -6.07
C GLY A 391 -3.12 -14.05 -5.14
N SER A 392 -2.34 -13.02 -5.47
CA SER A 392 -2.47 -11.70 -4.86
C SER A 392 -2.44 -10.64 -5.98
N GLY A 393 -3.09 -9.50 -5.75
CA GLY A 393 -3.07 -8.38 -6.69
C GLY A 393 -3.65 -8.66 -8.09
N ILE A 394 -3.17 -7.91 -9.09
CA ILE A 394 -3.76 -7.86 -10.43
C ILE A 394 -3.16 -8.95 -11.33
N THR A 395 -4.03 -9.78 -11.94
CA THR A 395 -3.64 -10.69 -13.02
C THR A 395 -3.35 -9.93 -14.30
N THR A 396 -2.15 -10.10 -14.86
CA THR A 396 -1.73 -9.47 -16.10
C THR A 396 -1.89 -10.42 -17.28
N TYR A 397 -2.15 -9.88 -18.48
CA TYR A 397 -2.36 -10.67 -19.70
C TYR A 397 -1.40 -10.22 -20.80
N THR A 398 -0.79 -11.18 -21.48
CA THR A 398 0.09 -10.92 -22.64
C THR A 398 -0.28 -11.83 -23.81
N SER A 399 0.12 -11.41 -25.02
CA SER A 399 -0.06 -12.20 -26.24
C SER A 399 1.28 -12.43 -26.90
N SER A 400 1.60 -13.68 -27.24
CA SER A 400 2.81 -14.02 -27.99
C SER A 400 2.83 -13.42 -29.40
N ASN A 401 1.67 -13.00 -29.93
CA ASN A 401 1.58 -12.28 -31.19
C ASN A 401 0.37 -11.35 -31.23
N ALA A 402 0.55 -10.13 -30.73
CA ALA A 402 -0.50 -9.10 -30.71
C ALA A 402 -1.03 -8.71 -32.11
N LYS A 403 -0.27 -8.96 -33.19
CA LYS A 403 -0.73 -8.73 -34.58
C LYS A 403 -1.70 -9.81 -35.07
N VAL A 404 -1.73 -10.98 -34.42
CA VAL A 404 -2.66 -12.08 -34.70
C VAL A 404 -3.86 -11.99 -33.76
N ALA A 405 -3.63 -11.91 -32.45
CA ALA A 405 -4.67 -11.73 -31.45
C ALA A 405 -4.17 -10.80 -30.35
N LYS A 406 -4.89 -9.70 -30.13
CA LYS A 406 -4.59 -8.72 -29.06
C LYS A 406 -5.43 -9.04 -27.84
N VAL A 407 -4.83 -9.09 -26.66
CA VAL A 407 -5.53 -9.18 -25.37
C VAL A 407 -5.41 -7.82 -24.66
N ASP A 408 -6.44 -7.42 -23.91
CA ASP A 408 -6.39 -6.25 -23.04
C ASP A 408 -6.23 -6.65 -21.56
N ALA A 409 -6.21 -5.65 -20.67
CA ALA A 409 -5.98 -5.86 -19.24
C ALA A 409 -7.07 -6.71 -18.55
N THR A 410 -8.26 -6.85 -19.14
CA THR A 410 -9.35 -7.65 -18.56
C THR A 410 -9.44 -9.05 -19.17
N GLY A 411 -8.45 -9.45 -19.99
CA GLY A 411 -8.42 -10.76 -20.64
C GLY A 411 -9.28 -10.85 -21.89
N LYS A 412 -9.80 -9.73 -22.41
CA LYS A 412 -10.60 -9.74 -23.64
C LYS A 412 -9.69 -9.78 -24.86
N VAL A 413 -9.88 -10.82 -25.67
CA VAL A 413 -9.08 -11.09 -26.87
C VAL A 413 -9.81 -10.64 -28.12
N THR A 414 -9.13 -9.89 -28.99
CA THR A 414 -9.59 -9.48 -30.32
C THR A 414 -8.71 -10.10 -31.41
N ALA A 415 -9.32 -10.85 -32.31
CA ALA A 415 -8.66 -11.49 -33.45
C ALA A 415 -8.43 -10.50 -34.59
N LEU A 416 -7.17 -10.32 -35.01
CA LEU A 416 -6.76 -9.30 -36.00
C LEU A 416 -6.35 -9.91 -37.35
N LYS A 417 -5.56 -10.99 -37.33
CA LYS A 417 -5.00 -11.60 -38.55
C LYS A 417 -4.98 -13.12 -38.43
N LYS A 418 -5.17 -13.83 -39.54
CA LYS A 418 -5.02 -15.29 -39.60
C LYS A 418 -3.66 -15.71 -39.03
N GLY A 419 -3.68 -16.71 -38.14
CA GLY A 419 -2.48 -17.23 -37.47
C GLY A 419 -2.86 -17.85 -36.12
N THR A 420 -1.86 -18.07 -35.28
CA THR A 420 -2.02 -18.48 -33.89
C THR A 420 -1.30 -17.52 -32.95
N ALA A 421 -1.86 -17.31 -31.77
CA ALA A 421 -1.22 -16.58 -30.69
C ALA A 421 -1.51 -17.32 -29.37
N VAL A 422 -0.54 -17.35 -28.47
CA VAL A 422 -0.73 -17.85 -27.10
C VAL A 422 -1.01 -16.64 -26.22
N ILE A 423 -2.11 -16.70 -25.48
CA ILE A 423 -2.45 -15.71 -24.47
C ILE A 423 -2.00 -16.26 -23.13
N THR A 424 -1.16 -15.50 -22.45
CA THR A 424 -0.62 -15.85 -21.12
C THR A 424 -1.28 -14.95 -20.10
N ALA A 425 -1.80 -15.54 -19.02
CA ALA A 425 -2.19 -14.80 -17.82
C ALA A 425 -1.17 -15.07 -16.73
N THR A 426 -0.77 -14.04 -15.99
CA THR A 426 0.26 -14.12 -14.96
C THR A 426 -0.23 -13.46 -13.67
N ASN A 427 -0.10 -14.17 -12.56
CA ASN A 427 -0.38 -13.68 -11.21
C ASN A 427 0.71 -14.22 -10.26
N ASN A 428 1.24 -13.37 -9.37
CA ASN A 428 2.38 -13.69 -8.50
C ASN A 428 3.57 -14.37 -9.23
N GLY A 429 3.88 -13.94 -10.45
CA GLY A 429 4.93 -14.54 -11.29
C GLY A 429 4.59 -15.91 -11.89
N VAL A 430 3.52 -16.57 -11.44
CA VAL A 430 3.05 -17.85 -12.00
C VAL A 430 2.17 -17.59 -13.21
N SER A 431 2.37 -18.38 -14.27
CA SER A 431 1.69 -18.20 -15.55
C SER A 431 0.84 -19.40 -15.95
N GLY A 432 -0.33 -19.12 -16.50
CA GLY A 432 -1.14 -20.07 -17.27
C GLY A 432 -1.34 -19.58 -18.70
N GLN A 433 -1.65 -20.48 -19.63
CA GLN A 433 -1.68 -20.16 -21.06
C GLN A 433 -2.86 -20.79 -21.80
N VAL A 434 -3.35 -20.10 -22.83
CA VAL A 434 -4.31 -20.64 -23.79
C VAL A 434 -3.94 -20.26 -25.23
N LYS A 435 -4.01 -21.22 -26.15
CA LYS A 435 -3.74 -20.99 -27.57
C LYS A 435 -4.99 -20.53 -28.31
N ILE A 436 -4.91 -19.37 -28.96
CA ILE A 436 -5.95 -18.80 -29.82
C ILE A 436 -5.56 -18.98 -31.30
N THR A 437 -6.46 -19.57 -32.08
CA THR A 437 -6.33 -19.75 -33.53
C THR A 437 -7.26 -18.79 -34.26
N VAL A 438 -6.70 -17.93 -35.11
CA VAL A 438 -7.45 -16.98 -35.92
C VAL A 438 -7.56 -17.47 -37.36
N LYS A 439 -8.78 -17.53 -37.88
CA LYS A 439 -9.11 -17.94 -39.25
C LYS A 439 -9.66 -16.77 -40.07
N ASN A 440 -9.48 -16.85 -41.38
CA ASN A 440 -10.17 -15.95 -42.31
C ASN A 440 -11.59 -16.48 -42.59
N PRO A 441 -12.56 -15.61 -42.88
CA PRO A 441 -13.85 -16.05 -43.41
C PRO A 441 -13.65 -16.77 -44.75
N THR A 442 -14.53 -17.71 -45.07
CA THR A 442 -14.44 -18.51 -46.30
C THR A 442 -15.76 -18.53 -47.06
N LEU A 443 -15.69 -18.52 -48.39
CA LEU A 443 -16.85 -18.74 -49.25
C LEU A 443 -17.17 -20.23 -49.36
N ASN A 444 -18.46 -20.57 -49.40
CA ASN A 444 -18.91 -21.93 -49.70
C ASN A 444 -18.51 -22.40 -51.11
N LYS A 445 -18.35 -21.47 -52.06
CA LYS A 445 -17.99 -21.75 -53.45
C LYS A 445 -16.97 -20.73 -53.96
N LYS A 446 -15.88 -21.22 -54.55
CA LYS A 446 -14.87 -20.40 -55.25
C LYS A 446 -15.15 -20.29 -56.76
N THR A 447 -15.97 -21.19 -57.29
CA THR A 447 -16.37 -21.24 -58.69
C THR A 447 -17.84 -21.61 -58.81
N VAL A 448 -18.54 -21.03 -59.78
CA VAL A 448 -19.94 -21.32 -60.08
C VAL A 448 -20.14 -21.33 -61.59
N THR A 449 -20.83 -22.35 -62.11
CA THR A 449 -21.24 -22.41 -63.51
C THR A 449 -22.77 -22.39 -63.57
N LEU A 450 -23.34 -21.49 -64.37
CA LEU A 450 -24.79 -21.31 -64.50
C LEU A 450 -25.17 -21.20 -65.98
N LYS A 451 -26.38 -21.66 -66.33
CA LYS A 451 -27.02 -21.28 -67.60
C LYS A 451 -27.67 -19.90 -67.47
N LYS A 452 -27.88 -19.20 -68.59
CA LYS A 452 -28.59 -17.91 -68.62
C LYS A 452 -29.92 -18.02 -67.87
N GLY A 453 -30.24 -17.00 -67.06
CA GLY A 453 -31.47 -16.93 -66.26
C GLY A 453 -31.44 -17.69 -64.93
N LYS A 454 -30.48 -18.62 -64.72
CA LYS A 454 -30.36 -19.36 -63.46
C LYS A 454 -29.63 -18.56 -62.37
N THR A 455 -29.80 -19.00 -61.13
CA THR A 455 -29.24 -18.35 -59.94
C THR A 455 -28.39 -19.30 -59.10
N ALA A 456 -27.49 -18.72 -58.29
CA ALA A 456 -26.75 -19.45 -57.27
C ALA A 456 -26.59 -18.59 -56.01
N LYS A 457 -26.60 -19.21 -54.84
CA LYS A 457 -26.35 -18.54 -53.57
C LYS A 457 -24.89 -18.71 -53.13
N LEU A 458 -24.23 -17.60 -52.84
CA LEU A 458 -22.98 -17.59 -52.07
C LEU A 458 -23.30 -17.37 -50.59
N THR A 459 -22.62 -18.13 -49.73
CA THR A 459 -22.64 -17.96 -48.28
C THR A 459 -21.20 -17.85 -47.76
N VAL A 460 -21.03 -17.06 -46.69
CA VAL A 460 -19.72 -16.83 -46.05
C VAL A 460 -19.75 -17.50 -44.68
N LYS A 461 -18.85 -18.45 -44.44
CA LYS A 461 -18.60 -19.03 -43.12
C LYS A 461 -17.65 -18.13 -42.35
N GLY A 462 -17.98 -17.85 -41.08
CA GLY A 462 -17.15 -17.02 -40.20
C GLY A 462 -17.24 -15.51 -40.46
N SER A 463 -18.31 -15.06 -41.13
CA SER A 463 -18.56 -13.63 -41.27
C SER A 463 -18.93 -13.00 -39.94
N ILE A 464 -18.36 -11.83 -39.66
CA ILE A 464 -18.61 -10.99 -38.51
C ILE A 464 -18.99 -9.61 -39.02
N GLY A 465 -20.18 -9.16 -38.67
CA GLY A 465 -20.77 -7.92 -39.18
C GLY A 465 -21.15 -8.01 -40.66
N LYS A 466 -21.06 -6.88 -41.36
CA LYS A 466 -21.58 -6.72 -42.73
C LYS A 466 -20.74 -7.47 -43.77
N VAL A 467 -21.41 -8.24 -44.62
CA VAL A 467 -20.83 -8.82 -45.85
C VAL A 467 -21.28 -8.00 -47.05
N THR A 468 -20.36 -7.68 -47.96
CA THR A 468 -20.67 -6.94 -49.20
C THR A 468 -20.28 -7.75 -50.43
N TYR A 469 -21.05 -7.60 -51.51
CA TYR A 469 -20.90 -8.34 -52.75
C TYR A 469 -20.78 -7.36 -53.92
N LYS A 470 -19.85 -7.60 -54.84
CA LYS A 470 -19.66 -6.80 -56.06
C LYS A 470 -19.39 -7.71 -57.24
N SER A 471 -20.12 -7.52 -58.34
CA SER A 471 -19.81 -8.15 -59.62
C SER A 471 -18.78 -7.31 -60.38
N SER A 472 -17.77 -7.96 -60.97
CA SER A 472 -16.83 -7.27 -61.87
C SER A 472 -17.48 -6.85 -63.20
N ASN A 473 -18.60 -7.47 -63.58
CA ASN A 473 -19.37 -7.10 -64.76
C ASN A 473 -20.86 -7.48 -64.58
N THR A 474 -21.69 -6.49 -64.26
CA THR A 474 -23.14 -6.65 -64.02
C THR A 474 -23.93 -6.99 -65.28
N LYS A 475 -23.35 -6.84 -66.48
CA LYS A 475 -23.96 -7.27 -67.75
C LYS A 475 -23.88 -8.79 -67.93
N ILE A 476 -22.89 -9.46 -67.34
CA ILE A 476 -22.71 -10.93 -67.38
C ILE A 476 -23.49 -11.59 -66.24
N ALA A 477 -23.27 -11.15 -65.01
CA ALA A 477 -24.06 -11.60 -63.85
C ALA A 477 -24.15 -10.50 -62.78
N THR A 478 -25.30 -10.40 -62.12
CA THR A 478 -25.51 -9.55 -60.95
C THR A 478 -25.45 -10.37 -59.67
N VAL A 479 -25.13 -9.72 -58.55
CA VAL A 479 -25.21 -10.32 -57.21
C VAL A 479 -25.99 -9.39 -56.29
N SER A 480 -26.95 -9.92 -55.53
CA SER A 480 -27.72 -9.14 -54.55
C SER A 480 -26.95 -8.92 -53.24
N SER A 481 -27.44 -8.03 -52.38
CA SER A 481 -26.92 -7.84 -51.02
C SER A 481 -27.00 -9.11 -50.16
N LYS A 482 -27.95 -10.01 -50.48
CA LYS A 482 -28.09 -11.33 -49.88
C LYS A 482 -27.16 -12.38 -50.52
N GLY A 483 -26.28 -12.03 -51.46
CA GLY A 483 -25.34 -12.99 -52.09
C GLY A 483 -25.97 -13.93 -53.12
N VAL A 484 -27.13 -13.57 -53.69
CA VAL A 484 -27.76 -14.34 -54.78
C VAL A 484 -27.25 -13.83 -56.11
N ILE A 485 -26.55 -14.70 -56.85
CA ILE A 485 -26.05 -14.45 -58.20
C ILE A 485 -27.18 -14.73 -59.19
N LYS A 486 -27.40 -13.84 -60.17
CA LYS A 486 -28.30 -14.05 -61.32
C LYS A 486 -27.51 -13.94 -62.62
N ALA A 487 -27.50 -15.01 -63.41
CA ALA A 487 -26.80 -15.09 -64.69
C ALA A 487 -27.61 -14.38 -65.80
N LYS A 488 -26.99 -13.42 -66.51
CA LYS A 488 -27.66 -12.58 -67.52
C LYS A 488 -27.20 -12.84 -68.94
N LYS A 489 -25.89 -12.94 -69.17
CA LYS A 489 -25.28 -13.12 -70.50
C LYS A 489 -24.14 -14.13 -70.41
N ALA A 490 -23.96 -14.95 -71.45
CA ALA A 490 -22.82 -15.87 -71.54
C ALA A 490 -21.50 -15.11 -71.40
N GLY A 491 -20.56 -15.67 -70.64
CA GLY A 491 -19.28 -15.03 -70.32
C GLY A 491 -18.74 -15.42 -68.95
N LYS A 492 -17.56 -14.89 -68.60
CA LYS A 492 -16.91 -15.11 -67.30
C LYS A 492 -16.92 -13.80 -66.51
N VAL A 493 -17.24 -13.86 -65.22
CA VAL A 493 -17.25 -12.71 -64.31
C VAL A 493 -16.78 -13.11 -62.92
N THR A 494 -16.13 -12.21 -62.19
CA THR A 494 -15.73 -12.46 -60.80
C THR A 494 -16.66 -11.73 -59.85
N ILE A 495 -17.23 -12.45 -58.90
CA ILE A 495 -17.93 -11.87 -57.76
C ILE A 495 -16.92 -11.70 -56.62
N THR A 496 -16.69 -10.46 -56.19
CA THR A 496 -15.89 -10.14 -55.01
C THR A 496 -16.79 -10.01 -53.81
N VAL A 497 -16.47 -10.74 -52.74
CA VAL A 497 -17.19 -10.73 -51.47
C VAL A 497 -16.26 -10.19 -50.39
N LYS A 498 -16.56 -9.04 -49.79
CA LYS A 498 -15.78 -8.54 -48.65
C LYS A 498 -16.48 -8.92 -47.34
N SER A 499 -15.75 -9.59 -46.46
CA SER A 499 -16.20 -9.99 -45.12
C SER A 499 -15.02 -9.84 -44.15
N ASN A 500 -15.27 -9.27 -42.97
CA ASN A 500 -14.26 -9.05 -41.92
C ASN A 500 -13.05 -8.22 -42.40
N GLY A 501 -13.21 -7.39 -43.43
CA GLY A 501 -12.11 -6.65 -44.06
C GLY A 501 -11.31 -7.44 -45.12
N ILE A 502 -11.67 -8.70 -45.37
CA ILE A 502 -10.98 -9.60 -46.30
C ILE A 502 -11.80 -9.75 -47.58
N ALA A 503 -11.13 -9.65 -48.74
CA ALA A 503 -11.73 -9.86 -50.05
C ALA A 503 -11.62 -11.33 -50.49
N LEU A 504 -12.77 -11.98 -50.60
CA LEU A 504 -12.94 -13.32 -51.15
C LEU A 504 -13.44 -13.22 -52.59
N LYS A 505 -13.09 -14.17 -53.46
CA LYS A 505 -13.47 -14.14 -54.88
C LYS A 505 -14.17 -15.46 -55.28
N CYS A 506 -15.24 -15.34 -56.06
CA CYS A 506 -15.88 -16.44 -56.75
C CYS A 506 -15.89 -16.19 -58.26
N LYS A 507 -15.35 -17.12 -59.05
CA LYS A 507 -15.38 -17.06 -60.52
C LYS A 507 -16.71 -17.65 -61.01
N VAL A 508 -17.47 -16.88 -61.78
CA VAL A 508 -18.76 -17.28 -62.34
C VAL A 508 -18.62 -17.43 -63.85
N THR A 509 -18.99 -18.60 -64.37
CA THR A 509 -19.09 -18.86 -65.81
C THR A 509 -20.56 -19.02 -66.18
N VAL A 510 -21.04 -18.16 -67.07
CA VAL A 510 -22.39 -18.25 -67.63
C VAL A 510 -22.32 -18.93 -68.99
N LYS A 511 -23.00 -20.08 -69.11
CA LYS A 511 -23.21 -20.79 -70.38
C LYS A 511 -24.51 -20.33 -71.04
N LYS A 512 -24.63 -20.58 -72.34
CA LYS A 512 -25.85 -20.30 -73.11
C LYS A 512 -27.07 -20.95 -72.45
#